data_AF-A0A2T4JW12-F1
#
_entry.id   AF-A0A2T4JW12-F1
#
_cell.length_a   1.000
_cell.length_b   1.000
_cell.length_c   1.000
_cell.angle_alpha   90.00
_cell.angle_beta   90.00
_cell.angle_gamma   90.00
#
_symmetry.space_group_name_H-M   'P 1'
#
loop_
_entity.id
_entity.type
_entity.pdbx_description
1 polymer ?
#
loop_
_entity_poly.entity_id
_entity_poly.type
_entity_poly.pdbx_seq_one_letter_code
_entity_poly.pdbx_strand_id
1 'polypeptide(L)'
;MMIFWAVTALIGLGVAAILIATLLRAATAAEPAAAFDMRVYRDQLREVDRDLARGIIGAEDAERLRAEVSRRVLEADRALAAAPQRGRGPGAISVAGAALVALLLAGAFGIYLRLGAPGYADMPMAARIADADAAYRDRPEQAALEAEFAALPQPELPNGADPKFLELMERLRAAVAERPTDVQGQELLARNEAALGNFAAASAAQRQVIALTSPRDSAEDHAALAELMILAAGGVVSPEAEAALTAALQRDPENGTARYYSGLMLAQTGRPDMAFRLWRGLLEASSPGDPWYEPLRAQIPDLAWRAGVDYQLPAPAAGPSAEDLQAAEGMSDEDRKAMIEGMVTQLNDRLATQGGTAEEWAQLIGAYGVLGQTERATAIFAEAQTRFEGREADLALIRAAADRAGVAR
;
A
#
# COMPACT_ATOMS: atom_id res chain seq x y z
N MET A 1 23.28 0.06 19.15
CA MET A 1 22.83 -1.35 19.03
C MET A 1 22.93 -2.15 20.33
N MET A 2 24.11 -2.36 20.93
CA MET A 2 24.26 -3.16 22.17
C MET A 2 23.41 -2.67 23.36
N ILE A 3 23.27 -1.35 23.52
CA ILE A 3 22.50 -0.74 24.62
C ILE A 3 21.00 -1.05 24.52
N PHE A 4 20.41 -0.98 23.32
CA PHE A 4 18.98 -1.27 23.12
C PHE A 4 18.66 -2.71 23.52
N TRP A 5 19.43 -3.67 23.01
CA TRP A 5 19.28 -5.09 23.35
C TRP A 5 19.50 -5.37 24.84
N ALA A 6 20.49 -4.71 25.46
CA ALA A 6 20.73 -4.86 26.89
C ALA A 6 19.55 -4.34 27.73
N VAL A 7 18.98 -3.18 27.36
CA VAL A 7 17.84 -2.58 28.06
C VAL A 7 16.57 -3.41 27.88
N THR A 8 16.24 -3.83 26.65
CA THR A 8 15.03 -4.64 26.40
C THR A 8 15.14 -6.03 27.03
N ALA A 9 16.31 -6.65 27.01
CA ALA A 9 16.56 -7.91 27.72
C ALA A 9 16.43 -7.74 29.23
N LEU A 10 16.99 -6.67 29.80
CA LEU A 10 16.89 -6.39 31.24
C LEU A 10 15.44 -6.16 31.68
N ILE A 11 14.67 -5.39 30.90
CA ILE A 11 13.23 -5.18 31.18
C ILE A 11 12.46 -6.49 31.04
N GLY A 12 12.67 -7.25 29.95
CA GLY A 12 11.98 -8.52 29.71
C GLY A 12 12.26 -9.55 30.80
N LEU A 13 13.53 -9.72 31.19
CA LEU A 13 13.94 -10.60 32.28
C LEU A 13 13.41 -10.10 33.64
N GLY A 14 13.39 -8.79 33.88
CA GLY A 14 12.83 -8.21 35.09
C GLY A 14 11.34 -8.50 35.25
N VAL A 15 10.54 -8.30 34.20
CA VAL A 15 9.11 -8.64 34.18
C VAL A 15 8.91 -10.14 34.39
N ALA A 16 9.68 -10.97 33.68
CA ALA A 16 9.63 -12.43 33.83
C ALA A 16 9.95 -12.88 35.26
N ALA A 17 10.99 -12.30 35.87
CA ALA A 17 11.38 -12.60 37.24
C ALA A 17 10.28 -12.23 38.24
N ILE A 18 9.59 -11.09 38.05
CA ILE A 18 8.45 -10.69 38.88
C ILE A 18 7.31 -11.70 38.71
N LEU A 19 6.93 -12.07 37.48
CA LEU A 19 5.85 -13.03 37.22
C LEU A 19 6.15 -14.42 37.78
N ILE A 20 7.39 -14.89 37.63
CA ILE A 20 7.83 -16.16 38.22
C ILE A 20 7.80 -16.06 39.75
N ALA A 21 8.32 -14.99 40.34
CA ALA A 21 8.33 -14.81 41.79
C ALA A 21 6.92 -14.72 42.39
N THR A 22 5.97 -14.06 41.73
CA THR A 22 4.57 -13.99 42.20
C THR A 22 3.88 -15.34 42.13
N LEU A 23 4.06 -16.08 41.04
CA LEU A 23 3.48 -17.43 40.89
C LEU A 23 4.04 -18.41 41.92
N LEU A 24 5.35 -18.34 42.21
CA LEU A 24 5.98 -19.19 43.21
C LEU A 24 5.60 -18.80 44.65
N ARG A 25 5.40 -17.50 44.93
CA ARG A 25 4.95 -16.99 46.25
C ARG A 25 3.48 -17.25 46.56
N ALA A 26 2.59 -17.17 45.57
CA ALA A 26 1.16 -17.43 45.76
C ALA A 26 0.90 -18.85 46.29
N ALA A 27 1.77 -19.81 45.94
CA ALA A 27 1.65 -21.18 46.39
C ALA A 27 2.13 -21.42 47.84
N THR A 28 2.91 -20.52 48.43
CA THR A 28 3.41 -20.67 49.81
C THR A 28 2.58 -19.91 50.85
N ALA A 29 1.69 -19.03 50.41
CA ALA A 29 0.93 -18.11 51.28
C ALA A 29 -0.43 -18.67 51.77
N ALA A 30 -0.86 -19.85 51.34
CA ALA A 30 -2.10 -20.46 51.82
C ALA A 30 -1.86 -21.09 53.21
N GLU A 31 -1.96 -20.29 54.27
CA GLU A 31 -2.04 -20.81 55.63
C GLU A 31 -3.32 -21.66 55.77
N PRO A 32 -3.27 -22.89 56.30
CA PRO A 32 -4.47 -23.71 56.44
C PRO A 32 -5.50 -23.00 57.32
N ALA A 33 -6.78 -22.96 56.90
CA ALA A 33 -7.85 -22.32 57.67
C ALA A 33 -7.91 -22.83 59.13
N ALA A 34 -7.67 -24.13 59.33
CA ALA A 34 -7.60 -24.74 60.66
C ALA A 34 -6.46 -24.19 61.55
N ALA A 35 -5.33 -23.76 60.98
CA ALA A 35 -4.23 -23.12 61.74
C ALA A 35 -4.64 -21.71 62.22
N PHE A 36 -5.40 -20.99 61.39
CA PHE A 36 -5.96 -19.69 61.75
C PHE A 36 -7.02 -19.83 62.85
N ASP A 37 -7.97 -20.74 62.67
CA ASP A 37 -9.04 -21.01 63.64
C ASP A 37 -8.48 -21.43 65.01
N MET A 38 -7.40 -22.23 65.03
CA MET A 38 -6.73 -22.64 66.27
C MET A 38 -6.18 -21.45 67.08
N ARG A 39 -5.67 -20.39 66.42
CA ARG A 39 -5.22 -19.17 67.11
C ARG A 39 -6.40 -18.42 67.72
N VAL A 40 -7.49 -18.29 66.97
CA VAL A 40 -8.72 -17.62 67.42
C VAL A 40 -9.32 -18.34 68.63
N TYR A 41 -9.45 -19.66 68.59
CA TYR A 41 -10.01 -20.42 69.71
C TYR A 41 -9.13 -20.38 70.97
N ARG A 42 -7.80 -20.31 70.83
CA ARG A 42 -6.89 -20.11 71.97
C ARG A 42 -7.07 -18.75 72.61
N ASP A 43 -7.30 -17.71 71.82
CA ASP A 43 -7.58 -16.37 72.34
C ASP A 43 -8.95 -16.29 73.01
N GLN A 44 -9.96 -16.99 72.47
CA GLN A 44 -11.28 -17.12 73.11
C GLN A 44 -11.20 -17.81 74.48
N LEU A 45 -10.37 -18.86 74.65
CA LEU A 45 -10.14 -19.47 75.96
C LEU A 45 -9.56 -18.46 76.96
N ARG A 46 -8.58 -17.66 76.54
CA ARG A 46 -7.99 -16.62 77.39
C ARG A 46 -8.97 -15.50 77.72
N GLU A 47 -9.91 -15.22 76.82
CA GLU A 47 -10.97 -14.23 77.05
C GLU A 47 -11.98 -14.74 78.08
N VAL A 48 -12.41 -16.00 77.97
CA VAL A 48 -13.24 -16.66 78.98
C VAL A 48 -12.57 -16.63 80.37
N ASP A 49 -11.26 -16.87 80.43
CA ASP A 49 -10.49 -16.77 81.68
C ASP A 49 -10.48 -15.36 82.27
N ARG A 50 -10.34 -14.33 81.42
CA ARG A 50 -10.36 -12.92 81.85
C ARG A 50 -11.75 -12.49 82.31
N ASP A 51 -12.80 -12.92 81.62
CA ASP A 51 -14.18 -12.56 81.94
C ASP A 51 -14.66 -13.21 83.23
N LEU A 52 -14.22 -14.45 83.50
CA LEU A 52 -14.40 -15.10 84.80
C LEU A 52 -13.67 -14.35 85.91
N ALA A 53 -12.41 -13.95 85.68
CA ALA A 53 -11.62 -13.20 86.67
C ALA A 53 -12.21 -11.79 86.96
N ARG A 54 -12.93 -11.21 85.99
CA ARG A 54 -13.62 -9.92 86.13
C ARG A 54 -15.04 -10.05 86.68
N GLY A 55 -15.55 -11.28 86.88
CA GLY A 55 -16.90 -11.54 87.37
C GLY A 55 -18.02 -11.21 86.37
N ILE A 56 -17.69 -11.09 85.08
CA ILE A 56 -18.65 -10.79 84.01
C ILE A 56 -19.52 -12.03 83.71
N ILE A 57 -18.94 -13.22 83.87
CA ILE A 57 -19.61 -14.52 83.69
C ILE A 57 -19.52 -15.36 84.96
N GLY A 58 -20.54 -16.18 85.20
CA GLY A 58 -20.57 -17.11 86.34
C GLY A 58 -19.60 -18.30 86.15
N ALA A 59 -19.19 -18.93 87.25
CA ALA A 59 -18.25 -20.05 87.21
C ALA A 59 -18.77 -21.26 86.41
N GLU A 60 -20.07 -21.55 86.50
CA GLU A 60 -20.71 -22.64 85.74
C GLU A 60 -20.76 -22.35 84.22
N ASP A 61 -21.02 -21.09 83.84
CA ASP A 61 -21.03 -20.67 82.44
C ASP A 61 -19.63 -20.66 81.84
N ALA A 62 -18.62 -20.25 82.62
CA ALA A 62 -17.22 -20.29 82.20
C ALA A 62 -16.72 -21.71 81.96
N GLU A 63 -17.08 -22.67 82.82
CA GLU A 63 -16.79 -24.10 82.62
C GLU A 63 -17.41 -24.64 81.32
N ARG A 64 -18.68 -24.30 81.05
CA ARG A 64 -19.39 -24.71 79.84
C ARG A 64 -18.75 -24.14 78.57
N LEU A 65 -18.42 -22.84 78.58
CA LEU A 65 -17.74 -22.17 77.46
C LEU A 65 -16.34 -22.74 77.23
N ARG A 66 -15.57 -23.00 78.30
CA ARG A 66 -14.25 -23.65 78.17
C ARG A 66 -14.36 -25.03 77.55
N ALA A 67 -15.34 -25.83 77.95
CA ALA A 67 -15.53 -27.17 77.40
C ALA A 67 -15.88 -27.14 75.90
N GLU A 68 -16.76 -26.22 75.49
CA GLU A 68 -17.14 -26.06 74.09
C GLU A 68 -15.98 -25.55 73.22
N VAL A 69 -15.28 -24.49 73.66
CA VAL A 69 -14.13 -23.95 72.91
C VAL A 69 -12.99 -24.97 72.87
N SER A 70 -12.71 -25.69 73.98
CA SER A 70 -11.70 -26.75 74.00
C SER A 70 -12.03 -27.90 73.04
N ARG A 71 -13.31 -28.26 72.92
CA ARG A 71 -13.76 -29.23 71.92
C ARG A 71 -13.51 -28.73 70.49
N ARG A 72 -13.80 -27.46 70.19
CA ARG A 72 -13.52 -26.85 68.89
C ARG A 72 -12.02 -26.76 68.59
N VAL A 73 -11.17 -26.52 69.61
CA VAL A 73 -9.71 -26.59 69.48
C VAL A 73 -9.25 -28.00 69.09
N LEU A 74 -9.80 -29.04 69.72
CA LEU A 74 -9.46 -30.44 69.40
C LEU A 74 -9.96 -30.86 68.02
N GLU A 75 -11.14 -30.40 67.61
CA GLU A 75 -11.67 -30.64 66.26
C GLU A 75 -10.81 -29.92 65.19
N ALA A 76 -10.37 -28.68 65.45
CA ALA A 76 -9.45 -27.96 64.59
C ALA A 76 -8.05 -28.62 64.52
N ASP A 77 -7.52 -29.11 65.64
CA ASP A 77 -6.24 -29.85 65.70
C ASP A 77 -6.31 -31.17 64.91
N ARG A 78 -7.41 -31.93 65.05
CA ARG A 78 -7.66 -33.12 64.24
C ARG A 78 -7.79 -32.80 62.75
N ALA A 79 -8.47 -31.70 62.40
CA ALA A 79 -8.58 -31.25 61.02
C ALA A 79 -7.20 -30.84 60.46
N LEU A 80 -6.32 -30.28 61.29
CA LEU A 80 -4.94 -29.95 60.93
C LEU A 80 -4.06 -31.19 60.74
N ALA A 81 -4.23 -32.20 61.60
CA ALA A 81 -3.52 -33.47 61.52
C ALA A 81 -4.00 -34.37 60.35
N ALA A 82 -5.28 -34.28 59.99
CA ALA A 82 -5.88 -34.97 58.86
C ALA A 82 -5.68 -34.23 57.53
N ALA A 83 -5.31 -32.94 57.56
CA ALA A 83 -4.99 -32.20 56.36
C ALA A 83 -3.75 -32.83 55.70
N PRO A 84 -3.78 -33.12 54.39
CA PRO A 84 -2.62 -33.64 53.70
C PRO A 84 -1.47 -32.67 53.89
N GLN A 85 -0.29 -33.18 54.28
CA GLN A 85 0.95 -32.39 54.35
C GLN A 85 1.31 -31.93 52.93
N ARG A 86 0.67 -30.86 52.45
CA ARG A 86 1.13 -30.14 51.28
C ARG A 86 2.47 -29.53 51.68
N GLY A 87 3.56 -30.14 51.21
CA GLY A 87 4.91 -29.65 51.44
C GLY A 87 4.98 -28.15 51.13
N ARG A 88 5.83 -27.43 51.85
CA ARG A 88 6.07 -25.97 51.74
C ARG A 88 6.63 -25.50 50.37
N GLY A 89 6.44 -26.28 49.32
CA GLY A 89 6.90 -26.00 47.97
C GLY A 89 5.80 -25.34 47.12
N PRO A 90 6.19 -24.61 46.06
CA PRO A 90 5.24 -24.11 45.09
C PRO A 90 4.46 -25.28 44.45
N GLY A 91 3.14 -25.13 44.33
CA GLY A 91 2.29 -26.15 43.72
C GLY A 91 2.67 -26.42 42.26
N ALA A 92 2.40 -27.62 41.76
CA ALA A 92 2.75 -28.03 40.39
C ALA A 92 2.27 -27.03 39.31
N ILE A 93 1.14 -26.36 39.56
CA ILE A 93 0.58 -25.32 38.68
C ILE A 93 1.47 -24.08 38.62
N SER A 94 2.02 -23.62 39.75
CA SER A 94 2.94 -22.48 39.82
C SER A 94 4.26 -22.77 39.10
N VAL A 95 4.78 -23.99 39.27
CA VAL A 95 6.01 -24.44 38.57
C VAL A 95 5.76 -24.57 37.07
N ALA A 96 4.63 -25.14 36.66
CA ALA A 96 4.23 -25.22 35.25
C ALA A 96 4.05 -23.81 34.64
N GLY A 97 3.45 -22.86 35.37
CA GLY A 97 3.32 -21.47 34.94
C GLY A 97 4.67 -20.77 34.76
N ALA A 98 5.60 -20.94 35.72
CA ALA A 98 6.95 -20.40 35.60
C ALA A 98 7.73 -21.01 34.43
N ALA A 99 7.62 -22.34 34.23
CA ALA A 99 8.23 -23.04 33.10
C ALA A 99 7.65 -22.56 31.77
N LEU A 100 6.34 -22.29 31.71
CA LEU A 100 5.68 -21.74 30.52
C LEU A 100 6.21 -20.33 30.20
N VAL A 101 6.36 -19.45 31.18
CA VAL A 101 6.94 -18.10 30.97
C VAL A 101 8.36 -18.20 30.41
N ALA A 102 9.20 -19.06 30.99
CA ALA A 102 10.56 -19.28 30.51
C ALA A 102 10.58 -19.86 29.08
N LEU A 103 9.69 -20.83 28.80
CA LEU A 103 9.53 -21.42 27.47
C LEU A 103 9.10 -20.39 26.43
N LEU A 104 8.16 -19.49 26.78
CA LEU A 104 7.70 -18.43 25.88
C LEU A 104 8.82 -17.44 25.55
N LEU A 105 9.65 -17.06 26.53
CA LEU A 105 10.79 -16.16 26.28
C LEU A 105 11.85 -16.81 25.41
N ALA A 106 12.25 -18.04 25.75
CA ALA A 106 13.24 -18.80 24.97
C ALA A 106 12.71 -19.08 23.55
N GLY A 107 11.44 -19.43 23.43
CA GLY A 107 10.75 -19.66 22.17
C GLY A 107 10.68 -18.39 21.32
N ALA A 108 10.27 -17.26 21.90
CA ALA A 108 10.23 -15.97 21.20
C ALA A 108 11.62 -15.55 20.71
N PHE A 109 12.65 -15.70 21.55
CA PHE A 109 14.02 -15.40 21.17
C PHE A 109 14.51 -16.34 20.05
N GLY A 110 14.26 -17.65 20.16
CA GLY A 110 14.62 -18.63 19.14
C GLY A 110 13.90 -18.39 17.80
N ILE A 111 12.62 -18.01 17.85
CA ILE A 111 11.86 -17.61 16.65
C ILE A 111 12.46 -16.35 16.03
N TYR A 112 12.79 -15.33 16.84
CA TYR A 112 13.44 -14.12 16.34
C TYR A 112 14.78 -14.42 15.66
N LEU A 113 15.59 -15.34 16.21
CA LEU A 113 16.85 -15.74 15.55
C LEU A 113 16.64 -16.45 14.21
N ARG A 114 15.49 -17.11 14.02
CA ARG A 114 15.17 -17.82 12.77
C ARG A 114 14.48 -16.93 11.72
N LEU A 115 13.62 -16.02 12.16
CA LEU A 115 12.76 -15.21 11.29
C LEU A 115 13.17 -13.74 11.20
N GLY A 116 13.84 -13.23 12.23
CA GLY A 116 14.30 -11.85 12.30
C GLY A 116 15.58 -11.63 11.49
N ALA A 117 15.99 -10.36 11.42
CA ALA A 117 17.19 -9.92 10.73
C ALA A 117 18.24 -9.42 11.75
N PRO A 118 18.94 -10.31 12.48
CA PRO A 118 19.97 -9.92 13.42
C PRO A 118 21.11 -9.20 12.68
N GLY A 119 21.54 -8.06 13.20
CA GLY A 119 22.61 -7.25 12.61
C GLY A 119 22.16 -6.27 11.53
N TYR A 120 20.87 -6.21 11.20
CA TYR A 120 20.34 -5.15 10.35
C TYR A 120 20.44 -3.80 11.09
N ALA A 121 21.21 -2.88 10.54
CA ALA A 121 21.36 -1.54 11.10
C ALA A 121 20.11 -0.70 10.85
N ASP A 122 19.91 0.32 11.66
CA ASP A 122 18.90 1.34 11.37
C ASP A 122 19.24 2.00 10.02
N MET A 123 18.23 2.27 9.19
CA MET A 123 18.37 2.97 7.92
C MET A 123 17.88 4.42 8.07
N PRO A 124 18.68 5.33 8.66
CA PRO A 124 18.26 6.71 8.84
C PRO A 124 18.01 7.36 7.48
N MET A 125 17.08 8.31 7.45
CA MET A 125 16.67 8.98 6.21
C MET A 125 17.85 9.58 5.43
N ALA A 126 18.82 10.18 6.12
CA ALA A 126 20.00 10.76 5.49
C ALA A 126 20.88 9.72 4.77
N ALA A 127 21.06 8.51 5.34
CA ALA A 127 21.80 7.44 4.69
C ALA A 127 21.05 6.94 3.45
N ARG A 128 19.73 6.72 3.56
CA ARG A 128 18.90 6.31 2.41
C ARG A 128 18.95 7.30 1.24
N ILE A 129 18.96 8.60 1.53
CA ILE A 129 19.10 9.64 0.50
C ILE A 129 20.50 9.59 -0.14
N ALA A 130 21.56 9.42 0.65
CA ALA A 130 22.92 9.30 0.13
C ALA A 130 23.09 8.06 -0.76
N ASP A 131 22.53 6.92 -0.33
CA ASP A 131 22.53 5.68 -1.11
C ASP A 131 21.73 5.84 -2.42
N ALA A 132 20.58 6.53 -2.36
CA ALA A 132 19.78 6.83 -3.53
C ALA A 132 20.50 7.78 -4.52
N ASP A 133 21.23 8.77 -4.01
CA ASP A 133 22.03 9.68 -4.84
C ASP A 133 23.20 8.94 -5.49
N ALA A 134 23.82 8.00 -4.79
CA ALA A 134 24.85 7.12 -5.37
C ALA A 134 24.23 6.24 -6.46
N ALA A 135 23.12 5.57 -6.18
CA ALA A 135 22.39 4.75 -7.15
C ALA A 135 21.97 5.55 -8.39
N TYR A 136 21.55 6.81 -8.24
CA TYR A 136 21.21 7.70 -9.34
C TYR A 136 22.43 8.06 -10.20
N ARG A 137 23.60 8.33 -9.59
CA ARG A 137 24.83 8.69 -10.32
C ARG A 137 25.52 7.50 -10.99
N ASP A 138 25.43 6.34 -10.35
CA ASP A 138 26.12 5.12 -10.78
C ASP A 138 25.28 4.27 -11.76
N ARG A 139 24.19 4.83 -12.31
CA ARG A 139 23.37 4.15 -13.33
C ARG A 139 24.22 3.84 -14.56
N PRO A 140 24.14 2.62 -15.12
CA PRO A 140 24.85 2.29 -16.34
C PRO A 140 24.39 3.13 -17.53
N GLU A 141 25.30 3.38 -18.46
CA GLU A 141 25.01 4.03 -19.75
C GLU A 141 24.03 3.19 -20.59
N GLN A 142 23.28 3.85 -21.48
CA GLN A 142 22.27 3.21 -22.33
C GLN A 142 22.81 1.96 -23.04
N ALA A 143 23.99 2.07 -23.68
CA ALA A 143 24.55 0.96 -24.47
C ALA A 143 24.89 -0.27 -23.62
N ALA A 144 25.28 -0.08 -22.35
CA ALA A 144 25.56 -1.19 -21.45
C ALA A 144 24.27 -1.93 -21.06
N LEU A 145 23.20 -1.19 -20.77
CA LEU A 145 21.88 -1.76 -20.44
C LEU A 145 21.28 -2.49 -21.65
N GLU A 146 21.38 -1.91 -22.84
CA GLU A 146 20.91 -2.54 -24.08
C GLU A 146 21.65 -3.87 -24.34
N ALA A 147 22.98 -3.89 -24.16
CA ALA A 147 23.78 -5.10 -24.33
C ALA A 147 23.43 -6.18 -23.30
N GLU A 148 23.21 -5.78 -22.03
CA GLU A 148 22.78 -6.70 -20.97
C GLU A 148 21.39 -7.28 -21.27
N PHE A 149 20.43 -6.45 -21.66
CA PHE A 149 19.07 -6.88 -21.98
C PHE A 149 19.01 -7.76 -23.23
N ALA A 150 19.79 -7.44 -24.26
CA ALA A 150 19.89 -8.24 -25.49
C ALA A 150 20.51 -9.63 -25.26
N ALA A 151 21.29 -9.81 -24.20
CA ALA A 151 21.88 -11.10 -23.84
C ALA A 151 20.89 -12.04 -23.11
N LEU A 152 19.75 -11.52 -22.63
CA LEU A 152 18.73 -12.33 -21.95
C LEU A 152 17.89 -13.12 -22.97
N PRO A 153 17.42 -14.33 -22.62
CA PRO A 153 16.48 -15.07 -23.46
C PRO A 153 15.19 -14.26 -23.66
N GLN A 154 14.94 -13.84 -24.89
CA GLN A 154 13.75 -13.06 -25.21
C GLN A 154 12.58 -14.01 -25.51
N PRO A 155 11.37 -13.72 -24.99
CA PRO A 155 10.20 -14.50 -25.34
C PRO A 155 9.94 -14.40 -26.85
N GLU A 156 9.79 -15.55 -27.51
CA GLU A 156 9.41 -15.58 -28.93
C GLU A 156 8.02 -14.94 -29.08
N LEU A 157 7.89 -14.01 -30.02
CA LEU A 157 6.60 -13.39 -30.35
C LEU A 157 5.58 -14.50 -30.69
N PRO A 158 4.40 -14.55 -30.04
CA PRO A 158 3.38 -15.52 -30.38
C PRO A 158 3.01 -15.35 -31.86
N ASN A 159 3.25 -16.40 -32.65
CA ASN A 159 3.07 -16.48 -34.11
C ASN A 159 4.19 -15.93 -35.00
N GLY A 160 5.28 -15.38 -34.45
CA GLY A 160 6.35 -14.78 -35.24
C GLY A 160 5.89 -13.59 -36.11
N ALA A 161 6.83 -12.80 -36.61
CA ALA A 161 6.48 -11.75 -37.57
C ALA A 161 6.12 -12.38 -38.94
N ASP A 162 5.10 -11.85 -39.62
CA ASP A 162 4.74 -12.26 -40.99
C ASP A 162 6.00 -12.17 -41.89
N PRO A 163 6.40 -13.25 -42.60
CA PRO A 163 7.55 -13.22 -43.50
C PRO A 163 7.53 -12.08 -44.51
N LYS A 164 6.33 -11.68 -44.97
CA LYS A 164 6.17 -10.54 -45.88
C LYS A 164 6.48 -9.21 -45.19
N PHE A 165 6.10 -9.07 -43.92
CA PHE A 165 6.44 -7.89 -43.12
C PHE A 165 7.95 -7.80 -42.90
N LEU A 166 8.62 -8.92 -42.62
CA LEU A 166 10.08 -8.97 -42.51
C LEU A 166 10.78 -8.57 -43.82
N GLU A 167 10.28 -9.02 -44.97
CA GLU A 167 10.81 -8.60 -46.28
C GLU A 167 10.62 -7.10 -46.52
N LEU A 168 9.45 -6.55 -46.19
CA LEU A 168 9.19 -5.10 -46.27
C LEU A 168 10.12 -4.31 -45.34
N MET A 169 10.42 -4.86 -44.17
CA MET A 169 11.36 -4.24 -43.23
C MET A 169 12.79 -4.20 -43.76
N GLU A 170 13.27 -5.26 -44.40
CA GLU A 170 14.58 -5.23 -45.07
C GLU A 170 14.65 -4.18 -46.17
N ARG A 171 13.58 -4.05 -46.97
CA ARG A 171 13.49 -3.01 -48.00
C ARG A 171 13.46 -1.60 -47.39
N LEU A 172 12.74 -1.42 -46.27
CA LEU A 172 12.68 -0.14 -45.56
C LEU A 172 14.06 0.25 -45.00
N ARG A 173 14.75 -0.69 -44.35
CA ARG A 173 16.13 -0.49 -43.85
C ARG A 173 17.07 -0.06 -44.97
N ALA A 174 17.04 -0.75 -46.11
CA ALA A 174 17.86 -0.41 -47.28
C ALA A 174 17.51 0.99 -47.83
N ALA A 175 16.22 1.30 -47.99
CA ALA A 175 15.77 2.58 -48.51
C ALA A 175 16.15 3.77 -47.61
N VAL A 176 16.08 3.60 -46.29
CA VAL A 176 16.50 4.61 -45.31
C VAL A 176 18.02 4.76 -45.29
N ALA A 177 18.78 3.67 -45.46
CA ALA A 177 20.24 3.72 -45.56
C ALA A 177 20.70 4.50 -46.81
N GLU A 178 20.00 4.38 -47.94
CA GLU A 178 20.28 5.17 -49.15
C GLU A 178 19.87 6.64 -49.00
N ARG A 179 18.82 6.94 -48.22
CA ARG A 179 18.28 8.28 -48.02
C ARG A 179 18.17 8.61 -46.53
N PRO A 180 19.31 8.81 -45.83
CA PRO A 180 19.31 8.97 -44.37
C PRO A 180 18.62 10.25 -43.90
N THR A 181 18.50 11.26 -44.77
CA THR A 181 17.84 12.55 -44.48
C THR A 181 16.34 12.55 -44.76
N ASP A 182 15.76 11.41 -45.18
CA ASP A 182 14.31 11.28 -45.41
C ASP A 182 13.58 11.09 -44.06
N VAL A 183 12.99 12.16 -43.54
CA VAL A 183 12.27 12.16 -42.25
C VAL A 183 11.15 11.11 -42.23
N GLN A 184 10.35 11.02 -43.29
CA GLN A 184 9.24 10.07 -43.36
C GLN A 184 9.77 8.62 -43.33
N GLY A 185 10.90 8.37 -44.00
CA GLY A 185 11.59 7.09 -43.95
C GLY A 185 12.05 6.73 -42.54
N GLN A 186 12.67 7.69 -41.82
CA GLN A 186 13.12 7.49 -40.44
C GLN A 186 11.96 7.25 -39.47
N GLU A 187 10.85 7.97 -39.61
CA GLU A 187 9.65 7.77 -38.79
C GLU A 187 9.00 6.40 -39.00
N LEU A 188 8.94 5.94 -40.25
CA LEU A 188 8.45 4.61 -40.58
C LEU A 188 9.38 3.54 -40.00
N LEU A 189 10.70 3.74 -40.10
CA LEU A 189 11.67 2.81 -39.55
C LEU A 189 11.52 2.71 -38.02
N ALA A 190 11.45 3.85 -37.31
CA ALA A 190 11.27 3.87 -35.86
C ALA A 190 10.03 3.09 -35.41
N ARG A 191 8.86 3.37 -36.03
CA ARG A 191 7.59 2.71 -35.68
C ARG A 191 7.61 1.20 -35.95
N ASN A 192 8.11 0.78 -37.10
CA ASN A 192 8.07 -0.64 -37.47
C ASN A 192 9.15 -1.46 -36.75
N GLU A 193 10.32 -0.89 -36.44
CA GLU A 193 11.31 -1.56 -35.58
C GLU A 193 10.76 -1.75 -34.16
N ALA A 194 10.06 -0.76 -33.61
CA ALA A 194 9.41 -0.88 -32.31
C ALA A 194 8.33 -1.99 -32.33
N ALA A 195 7.56 -2.10 -33.41
CA ALA A 195 6.57 -3.16 -33.58
C ALA A 195 7.19 -4.58 -33.65
N LEU A 196 8.45 -4.68 -34.12
CA LEU A 196 9.23 -5.92 -34.09
C LEU A 196 9.91 -6.20 -32.73
N GLY A 197 9.81 -5.27 -31.77
CA GLY A 197 10.55 -5.35 -30.50
C GLY A 197 12.02 -4.93 -30.61
N ASN A 198 12.48 -4.45 -31.77
CA ASN A 198 13.84 -3.98 -31.99
C ASN A 198 14.02 -2.54 -31.48
N PHE A 199 13.79 -2.32 -30.18
CA PHE A 199 13.73 -0.98 -29.59
C PHE A 199 15.03 -0.18 -29.72
N ALA A 200 16.20 -0.84 -29.71
CA ALA A 200 17.48 -0.18 -29.93
C ALA A 200 17.56 0.45 -31.34
N ALA A 201 17.12 -0.29 -32.38
CA ALA A 201 17.06 0.22 -33.75
C ALA A 201 15.99 1.32 -33.89
N ALA A 202 14.83 1.14 -33.23
CA ALA A 202 13.76 2.12 -33.21
C ALA A 202 14.21 3.46 -32.61
N SER A 203 14.89 3.43 -31.46
CA SER A 203 15.40 4.64 -30.79
C SER A 203 16.48 5.34 -31.63
N ALA A 204 17.32 4.59 -32.34
CA ALA A 204 18.30 5.15 -33.26
C ALA A 204 17.65 5.90 -34.43
N ALA A 205 16.59 5.34 -35.02
CA ALA A 205 15.82 6.00 -36.06
C ALA A 205 15.07 7.24 -35.54
N GLN A 206 14.44 7.15 -34.36
CA GLN A 206 13.76 8.29 -33.72
C GLN A 206 14.73 9.45 -33.42
N ARG A 207 15.98 9.14 -33.02
CA ARG A 207 17.03 10.15 -32.84
C ARG A 207 17.35 10.88 -34.15
N GLN A 208 17.32 10.18 -35.29
CA GLN A 208 17.49 10.80 -36.60
C GLN A 208 16.28 11.67 -36.98
N VAL A 209 15.05 11.23 -36.68
CA VAL A 209 13.84 12.06 -36.86
C VAL A 209 14.03 13.40 -36.14
N ILE A 210 14.36 13.37 -34.84
CA ILE A 210 14.60 14.58 -34.05
C ILE A 210 15.72 15.44 -34.64
N ALA A 211 16.84 14.83 -35.04
CA ALA A 211 17.97 15.57 -35.62
C ALA A 211 17.60 16.29 -36.93
N LEU A 212 16.74 15.69 -37.75
CA LEU A 212 16.31 16.23 -39.04
C LEU A 212 15.17 17.25 -38.91
N THR A 213 14.34 17.14 -37.88
CA THR A 213 13.21 18.07 -37.65
C THR A 213 13.59 19.24 -36.76
N SER A 214 14.72 19.17 -36.05
CA SER A 214 15.16 20.24 -35.15
C SER A 214 15.34 21.59 -35.86
N PRO A 215 14.90 22.73 -35.26
CA PRO A 215 14.35 22.90 -33.90
C PRO A 215 12.82 22.80 -33.80
N ARG A 216 12.16 22.14 -34.76
CA ARG A 216 10.70 21.95 -34.78
C ARG A 216 10.24 20.65 -34.09
N ASP A 217 11.18 19.93 -33.49
CA ASP A 217 10.92 18.71 -32.73
C ASP A 217 10.03 18.98 -31.51
N SER A 218 9.03 18.12 -31.30
CA SER A 218 7.98 18.24 -30.29
C SER A 218 8.35 17.61 -28.95
N ALA A 219 7.57 17.86 -27.90
CA ALA A 219 7.76 17.15 -26.62
C ALA A 219 7.53 15.64 -26.78
N GLU A 220 6.57 15.27 -27.61
CA GLU A 220 6.19 13.90 -27.95
C GLU A 220 7.34 13.16 -28.65
N ASP A 221 8.09 13.83 -29.53
CA ASP A 221 9.24 13.21 -30.21
C ASP A 221 10.31 12.77 -29.21
N HIS A 222 10.61 13.61 -28.21
CA HIS A 222 11.57 13.31 -27.14
C HIS A 222 11.04 12.29 -26.14
N ALA A 223 9.76 12.35 -25.80
CA ALA A 223 9.13 11.37 -24.92
C ALA A 223 9.13 9.97 -25.57
N ALA A 224 8.81 9.89 -26.87
CA ALA A 224 8.89 8.64 -27.63
C ALA A 224 10.33 8.11 -27.74
N LEU A 225 11.32 8.99 -27.95
CA LEU A 225 12.73 8.59 -27.91
C LEU A 225 13.09 7.97 -26.56
N ALA A 226 12.73 8.62 -25.45
CA ALA A 226 13.02 8.13 -24.12
C ALA A 226 12.37 6.77 -23.85
N GLU A 227 11.09 6.62 -24.19
CA GLU A 227 10.36 5.36 -24.04
C GLU A 227 11.02 4.22 -24.82
N LEU A 228 11.38 4.44 -26.08
CA LEU A 228 12.09 3.44 -26.89
C LEU A 228 13.45 3.06 -26.28
N MET A 229 14.19 4.02 -25.73
CA MET A 229 15.45 3.75 -25.03
C MET A 229 15.24 2.93 -23.75
N ILE A 230 14.19 3.24 -22.99
CA ILE A 230 13.86 2.52 -21.75
C ILE A 230 13.43 1.08 -22.07
N LEU A 231 12.63 0.87 -23.12
CA LEU A 231 12.25 -0.46 -23.59
C LEU A 231 13.46 -1.26 -24.09
N ALA A 232 14.39 -0.62 -24.81
CA ALA A 232 15.64 -1.24 -25.25
C ALA A 232 16.54 -1.65 -24.08
N ALA A 233 16.43 -0.96 -22.95
CA ALA A 233 17.15 -1.20 -21.69
C ALA A 233 16.36 -2.10 -20.70
N GLY A 234 15.33 -2.83 -21.16
CA GLY A 234 14.55 -3.72 -20.31
C GLY A 234 13.74 -3.02 -19.21
N GLY A 235 13.38 -1.76 -19.40
CA GLY A 235 12.60 -0.95 -18.47
C GLY A 235 13.43 -0.06 -17.53
N VAL A 236 14.76 -0.10 -17.61
CA VAL A 236 15.66 0.75 -16.80
C VAL A 236 15.80 2.13 -17.43
N VAL A 237 15.71 3.20 -16.62
CA VAL A 237 15.89 4.58 -17.10
C VAL A 237 17.36 5.00 -17.00
N SER A 238 18.06 4.91 -18.13
CA SER A 238 19.47 5.35 -18.29
C SER A 238 19.64 6.87 -18.20
N PRO A 239 20.88 7.37 -18.00
CA PRO A 239 21.18 8.80 -18.09
C PRO A 239 20.79 9.45 -19.43
N GLU A 240 20.96 8.73 -20.54
CA GLU A 240 20.61 9.25 -21.87
C GLU A 240 19.09 9.25 -22.10
N ALA A 241 18.38 8.25 -21.58
CA ALA A 241 16.92 8.26 -21.59
C ALA A 241 16.38 9.42 -20.73
N GLU A 242 16.98 9.68 -19.55
CA GLU A 242 16.65 10.84 -18.73
C GLU A 242 16.89 12.17 -19.44
N ALA A 243 17.96 12.29 -20.24
CA ALA A 243 18.19 13.49 -21.05
C ALA A 243 17.05 13.71 -22.05
N ALA A 244 16.53 12.66 -22.69
CA ALA A 244 15.37 12.73 -23.58
C ALA A 244 14.07 13.07 -22.81
N LEU A 245 13.83 12.46 -21.64
CA LEU A 245 12.70 12.83 -20.77
C LEU A 245 12.74 14.30 -20.36
N THR A 246 13.94 14.79 -20.00
CA THR A 246 14.17 16.19 -19.63
C THR A 246 13.89 17.12 -20.81
N ALA A 247 14.33 16.74 -22.02
CA ALA A 247 14.07 17.51 -23.24
C ALA A 247 12.56 17.55 -23.58
N ALA A 248 11.82 16.47 -23.33
CA ALA A 248 10.37 16.46 -23.44
C ALA A 248 9.71 17.42 -22.43
N LEU A 249 10.06 17.32 -21.15
CA LEU A 249 9.49 18.15 -20.07
C LEU A 249 9.84 19.64 -20.19
N GLN A 250 10.97 19.97 -20.83
CA GLN A 250 11.31 21.36 -21.14
C GLN A 250 10.40 21.98 -22.21
N ARG A 251 9.86 21.15 -23.12
CA ARG A 251 8.95 21.58 -24.19
C ARG A 251 7.51 21.57 -23.71
N ASP A 252 7.11 20.49 -23.05
CA ASP A 252 5.81 20.34 -22.40
C ASP A 252 5.99 19.79 -20.99
N PRO A 253 5.89 20.63 -19.95
CA PRO A 253 5.94 20.18 -18.57
C PRO A 253 4.84 19.18 -18.21
N GLU A 254 3.71 19.15 -18.93
CA GLU A 254 2.55 18.28 -18.70
C GLU A 254 2.64 16.92 -19.42
N ASN A 255 3.69 16.68 -20.20
CA ASN A 255 3.83 15.45 -20.98
C ASN A 255 3.77 14.19 -20.10
N GLY A 256 2.70 13.40 -20.25
CA GLY A 256 2.40 12.27 -19.37
C GLY A 256 3.42 11.14 -19.42
N THR A 257 3.88 10.76 -20.61
CA THR A 257 4.93 9.74 -20.80
C THR A 257 6.22 10.15 -20.10
N ALA A 258 6.64 11.41 -20.28
CA ALA A 258 7.87 11.90 -19.68
C ALA A 258 7.79 11.95 -18.14
N ARG A 259 6.64 12.37 -17.60
CA ARG A 259 6.37 12.35 -16.15
C ARG A 259 6.32 10.95 -15.57
N TYR A 260 5.68 10.01 -16.27
CA TYR A 260 5.60 8.62 -15.87
C TYR A 260 7.00 8.02 -15.72
N TYR A 261 7.81 8.10 -16.78
CA TYR A 261 9.15 7.52 -16.76
C TYR A 261 10.13 8.27 -15.84
N SER A 262 9.98 9.58 -15.66
CA SER A 262 10.75 10.32 -14.64
C SER A 262 10.45 9.83 -13.22
N GLY A 263 9.20 9.48 -12.93
CA GLY A 263 8.84 8.88 -11.64
C GLY A 263 9.31 7.44 -11.50
N LEU A 264 9.32 6.67 -12.61
CA LEU A 264 9.87 5.32 -12.64
C LEU A 264 11.37 5.34 -12.29
N MET A 265 12.12 6.25 -12.90
CA MET A 265 13.53 6.49 -12.58
C MET A 265 13.74 6.76 -11.10
N LEU A 266 12.96 7.68 -10.52
CA LEU A 266 13.04 8.02 -9.09
C LEU A 266 12.73 6.81 -8.20
N ALA A 267 11.76 5.97 -8.58
CA ALA A 267 11.45 4.74 -7.88
C ALA A 267 12.61 3.72 -7.98
N GLN A 268 13.20 3.56 -9.16
CA GLN A 268 14.35 2.68 -9.42
C GLN A 268 15.59 3.09 -8.62
N THR A 269 15.84 4.39 -8.47
CA THR A 269 17.00 4.92 -7.74
C THR A 269 16.74 5.14 -6.25
N GLY A 270 15.65 4.60 -5.69
CA GLY A 270 15.42 4.63 -4.24
C GLY A 270 14.90 5.97 -3.69
N ARG A 271 14.22 6.79 -4.50
CA ARG A 271 13.54 8.04 -4.12
C ARG A 271 12.01 7.91 -4.18
N PRO A 272 11.39 7.02 -3.38
CA PRO A 272 9.93 6.87 -3.37
C PRO A 272 9.22 8.15 -2.92
N ASP A 273 9.87 9.00 -2.13
CA ASP A 273 9.35 10.30 -1.72
C ASP A 273 9.15 11.26 -2.90
N MET A 274 10.08 11.26 -3.87
CA MET A 274 9.98 12.08 -5.07
C MET A 274 9.07 11.42 -6.11
N ALA A 275 9.22 10.11 -6.32
CA ALA A 275 8.39 9.34 -7.24
C ALA A 275 6.91 9.47 -6.89
N PHE A 276 6.54 9.29 -5.62
CA PHE A 276 5.18 9.45 -5.14
C PHE A 276 4.62 10.85 -5.45
N ARG A 277 5.36 11.92 -5.15
CA ARG A 277 4.90 13.30 -5.42
C ARG A 277 4.63 13.53 -6.89
N LEU A 278 5.51 13.04 -7.77
CA LEU A 278 5.37 13.19 -9.22
C LEU A 278 4.20 12.37 -9.76
N TRP A 279 4.14 11.09 -9.40
CA TRP A 279 3.11 10.16 -9.87
C TRP A 279 1.72 10.45 -9.29
N ARG A 280 1.62 11.03 -8.10
CA ARG A 280 0.33 11.50 -7.56
C ARG A 280 -0.25 12.58 -8.46
N GLY A 281 0.54 13.61 -8.77
CA GLY A 281 0.09 14.70 -9.65
C GLY A 281 -0.28 14.19 -11.04
N LEU A 282 0.51 13.25 -11.59
CA LEU A 282 0.19 12.61 -12.87
C LEU A 282 -1.12 11.83 -12.79
N LEU A 283 -1.28 10.94 -11.80
CA LEU A 283 -2.47 10.10 -11.65
C LEU A 283 -3.75 10.93 -11.46
N GLU A 284 -3.69 11.99 -10.64
CA GLU A 284 -4.83 12.88 -10.38
C GLU A 284 -5.25 13.67 -11.63
N ALA A 285 -4.34 13.89 -12.57
CA ALA A 285 -4.61 14.54 -13.85
C ALA A 285 -4.94 13.55 -14.99
N SER A 286 -4.82 12.24 -14.76
CA SER A 286 -4.94 11.21 -15.79
C SER A 286 -6.39 10.72 -15.98
N SER A 287 -6.67 10.24 -17.19
CA SER A 287 -7.91 9.53 -17.55
C SER A 287 -7.69 8.01 -17.58
N PRO A 288 -8.74 7.17 -17.44
CA PRO A 288 -8.62 5.71 -17.49
C PRO A 288 -8.03 5.13 -18.79
N GLY A 289 -8.07 5.88 -19.89
CA GLY A 289 -7.48 5.50 -21.17
C GLY A 289 -5.99 5.80 -21.30
N ASP A 290 -5.39 6.55 -20.36
CA ASP A 290 -3.98 6.89 -20.43
C ASP A 290 -3.10 5.64 -20.17
N PRO A 291 -2.04 5.40 -20.95
CA PRO A 291 -1.23 4.17 -20.83
C PRO A 291 -0.63 3.93 -19.44
N TRP A 292 -0.36 5.01 -18.71
CA TRP A 292 0.21 4.96 -17.36
C TRP A 292 -0.84 4.87 -16.24
N TYR A 293 -2.13 5.04 -16.52
CA TYR A 293 -3.17 5.15 -15.47
C TYR A 293 -3.23 3.91 -14.57
N GLU A 294 -3.44 2.73 -15.16
CA GLU A 294 -3.50 1.48 -14.39
C GLU A 294 -2.17 1.13 -13.70
N PRO A 295 -1.00 1.20 -14.38
CA PRO A 295 0.29 1.03 -13.71
C PRO A 295 0.51 1.96 -12.52
N LEU A 296 0.07 3.23 -12.60
CA LEU A 296 0.18 4.19 -11.51
C LEU A 296 -0.72 3.82 -10.34
N ARG A 297 -1.99 3.47 -10.59
CA ARG A 297 -2.92 3.05 -9.53
C ARG A 297 -2.41 1.84 -8.78
N ALA A 298 -1.77 0.90 -9.47
CA ALA A 298 -1.18 -0.29 -8.86
C ALA A 298 0.04 0.02 -7.98
N GLN A 299 0.89 0.95 -8.40
CA GLN A 299 2.20 1.18 -7.74
C GLN A 299 2.18 2.31 -6.71
N ILE A 300 1.31 3.32 -6.87
CA ILE A 300 1.32 4.51 -6.01
C ILE A 300 1.06 4.22 -4.51
N PRO A 301 0.25 3.22 -4.10
CA PRO A 301 0.04 2.95 -2.67
C PRO A 301 1.31 2.46 -1.96
N ASP A 302 2.10 1.58 -2.60
CA ASP A 302 3.38 1.11 -2.06
C ASP A 302 4.38 2.27 -1.95
N LEU A 303 4.47 3.11 -2.97
CA LEU A 303 5.33 4.30 -2.94
C LEU A 303 4.93 5.28 -1.85
N ALA A 304 3.63 5.51 -1.65
CA ALA A 304 3.13 6.36 -0.57
C ALA A 304 3.54 5.82 0.80
N TRP A 305 3.36 4.51 1.02
CA TRP A 305 3.78 3.84 2.25
C TRP A 305 5.30 3.99 2.49
N ARG A 306 6.12 3.76 1.47
CA ARG A 306 7.59 3.94 1.55
C ARG A 306 8.00 5.39 1.77
N ALA A 307 7.21 6.34 1.27
CA ALA A 307 7.38 7.78 1.51
C ALA A 307 6.88 8.22 2.90
N GLY A 308 6.24 7.32 3.67
CA GLY A 308 5.65 7.63 4.98
C GLY A 308 4.40 8.50 4.89
N VAL A 309 3.69 8.44 3.77
CA VAL A 309 2.44 9.18 3.52
C VAL A 309 1.27 8.22 3.61
N ASP A 310 0.31 8.53 4.47
CA ASP A 310 -1.00 7.86 4.46
C ASP A 310 -1.81 8.41 3.28
N TYR A 311 -1.80 7.67 2.17
CA TYR A 311 -2.44 8.05 0.93
C TYR A 311 -3.60 7.11 0.62
N GLN A 312 -4.76 7.71 0.38
CA GLN A 312 -5.94 6.99 -0.10
C GLN A 312 -6.05 7.15 -1.60
N LEU A 313 -6.08 6.02 -2.31
CA LEU A 313 -6.21 6.02 -3.76
C LEU A 313 -7.58 6.61 -4.14
N PRO A 314 -7.63 7.61 -5.06
CA PRO A 314 -8.89 8.11 -5.58
C PRO A 314 -9.73 6.98 -6.19
N ALA A 315 -11.05 7.09 -6.06
CA ALA A 315 -11.96 6.23 -6.80
C ALA A 315 -11.60 6.27 -8.31
N PRO A 316 -11.73 5.17 -9.05
CA PRO A 316 -11.46 5.19 -10.48
C PRO A 316 -12.27 6.30 -11.15
N ALA A 317 -11.64 7.11 -11.99
CA ALA A 317 -12.36 8.08 -12.79
C ALA A 317 -13.41 7.33 -13.63
N ALA A 318 -14.64 7.87 -13.68
CA ALA A 318 -15.74 7.27 -14.40
C ALA A 318 -15.49 7.42 -15.91
N GLY A 319 -15.05 6.33 -16.57
CA GLY A 319 -14.82 6.30 -18.01
C GLY A 319 -14.56 4.89 -18.52
N PRO A 320 -14.82 4.61 -19.82
CA PRO A 320 -14.47 3.34 -20.43
C PRO A 320 -12.95 3.12 -20.36
N SER A 321 -12.53 1.88 -20.08
CA SER A 321 -11.13 1.48 -20.12
C SER A 321 -10.58 1.47 -21.55
N ALA A 322 -9.26 1.39 -21.70
CA ALA A 322 -8.64 1.24 -23.02
C ALA A 322 -9.12 -0.03 -23.76
N GLU A 323 -9.41 -1.11 -23.03
CA GLU A 323 -10.00 -2.33 -23.59
C GLU A 323 -11.43 -2.10 -24.07
N ASP A 324 -12.24 -1.35 -23.31
CA ASP A 324 -13.61 -0.99 -23.70
C ASP A 324 -13.63 -0.14 -24.99
N LEU A 325 -12.65 0.75 -25.15
CA LEU A 325 -12.50 1.58 -26.35
C LEU A 325 -12.08 0.76 -27.57
N GLN A 326 -11.13 -0.17 -27.44
CA GLN A 326 -10.75 -1.08 -28.53
C GLN A 326 -11.88 -2.03 -28.92
N ALA A 327 -12.61 -2.56 -27.93
CA ALA A 327 -13.78 -3.39 -28.18
C ALA A 327 -14.85 -2.60 -28.97
N ALA A 328 -15.02 -1.31 -28.67
CA ALA A 328 -15.95 -0.44 -29.37
C ALA A 328 -15.52 -0.13 -30.81
N GLU A 329 -14.23 -0.13 -31.16
CA GLU A 329 -13.76 0.15 -32.52
C GLU A 329 -14.26 -0.89 -33.55
N GLY A 330 -14.42 -2.15 -33.13
CA GLY A 330 -14.93 -3.24 -33.98
C GLY A 330 -16.46 -3.32 -34.09
N MET A 331 -17.21 -2.48 -33.38
CA MET A 331 -18.68 -2.54 -33.34
C MET A 331 -19.33 -1.75 -34.49
N SER A 332 -20.48 -2.25 -34.96
CA SER A 332 -21.36 -1.52 -35.87
C SER A 332 -21.84 -0.21 -35.25
N ASP A 333 -22.19 0.78 -36.06
CA ASP A 333 -22.68 2.08 -35.56
C ASP A 333 -23.94 1.95 -34.71
N GLU A 334 -24.78 0.97 -35.01
CA GLU A 334 -26.03 0.65 -34.28
C GLU A 334 -25.73 0.03 -32.91
N ASP A 335 -24.81 -0.95 -32.86
CA ASP A 335 -24.41 -1.57 -31.60
C ASP A 335 -23.65 -0.59 -30.70
N ARG A 336 -22.80 0.26 -31.30
CA ARG A 336 -22.08 1.34 -30.60
C ARG A 336 -23.06 2.34 -30.00
N LYS A 337 -24.10 2.72 -30.73
CA LYS A 337 -25.15 3.62 -30.23
C LYS A 337 -25.92 2.99 -29.07
N ALA A 338 -26.30 1.72 -29.17
CA ALA A 338 -26.98 1.00 -28.10
C ALA A 338 -26.11 0.87 -26.83
N MET A 339 -24.81 0.62 -26.99
CA MET A 339 -23.84 0.60 -25.88
C MET A 339 -23.74 1.97 -25.21
N ILE A 340 -23.58 3.04 -25.99
CA ILE A 340 -23.52 4.42 -25.46
C ILE A 340 -24.82 4.77 -24.72
N GLU A 341 -25.99 4.43 -25.27
CA GLU A 341 -27.29 4.65 -24.60
C GLU A 341 -27.38 3.92 -23.25
N GLY A 342 -26.87 2.69 -23.17
CA GLY A 342 -26.77 1.93 -21.93
C GLY A 342 -25.86 2.59 -20.89
N MET A 343 -24.65 2.99 -21.29
CA MET A 343 -23.68 3.66 -20.43
C MET A 343 -24.21 5.00 -19.90
N VAL A 344 -24.85 5.79 -20.78
CA VAL A 344 -25.46 7.07 -20.42
C VAL A 344 -26.63 6.89 -19.46
N THR A 345 -27.44 5.85 -19.64
CA THR A 345 -28.52 5.50 -18.71
C THR A 345 -27.97 5.11 -17.34
N GLN A 346 -26.91 4.32 -17.28
CA GLN A 346 -26.27 3.94 -16.02
C GLN A 346 -25.66 5.16 -15.31
N LEU A 347 -25.01 6.06 -16.05
CA LEU A 347 -24.48 7.31 -15.51
C LEU A 347 -25.61 8.19 -14.94
N ASN A 348 -26.72 8.33 -15.67
CA ASN A 348 -27.92 9.04 -15.21
C ASN A 348 -28.45 8.48 -13.89
N ASP A 349 -28.68 7.17 -13.82
CA ASP A 349 -29.26 6.53 -12.64
C ASP A 349 -28.34 6.64 -11.41
N ARG A 350 -27.02 6.53 -11.63
CA ARG A 350 -26.04 6.75 -10.57
C ARG A 350 -26.04 8.19 -10.08
N LEU A 351 -26.00 9.17 -10.99
CA LEU A 351 -26.00 10.60 -10.60
C LEU A 351 -27.28 11.00 -9.88
N ALA A 352 -28.42 10.45 -10.28
CA ALA A 352 -29.70 10.67 -9.61
C ALA A 352 -29.72 10.09 -8.18
N THR A 353 -29.08 8.94 -7.94
CA THR A 353 -29.13 8.24 -6.65
C THR A 353 -28.00 8.61 -5.68
N GLN A 354 -26.77 8.74 -6.19
CA GLN A 354 -25.56 8.96 -5.39
C GLN A 354 -25.05 10.41 -5.47
N GLY A 355 -25.56 11.19 -6.42
CA GLY A 355 -24.99 12.48 -6.76
C GLY A 355 -23.70 12.34 -7.59
N GLY A 356 -23.09 13.48 -7.89
CA GLY A 356 -21.81 13.54 -8.60
C GLY A 356 -21.27 14.97 -8.69
N THR A 357 -20.10 15.08 -9.29
CA THR A 357 -19.32 16.31 -9.54
C THR A 357 -19.85 17.09 -10.74
N ALA A 358 -19.55 18.38 -10.83
CA ALA A 358 -20.05 19.23 -11.92
C ALA A 358 -19.61 18.71 -13.31
N GLU A 359 -18.42 18.11 -13.37
CA GLU A 359 -17.85 17.46 -14.54
C GLU A 359 -18.69 16.25 -14.98
N GLU A 360 -19.12 15.39 -14.06
CA GLU A 360 -19.95 14.22 -14.38
C GLU A 360 -21.35 14.64 -14.88
N TRP A 361 -21.93 15.70 -14.31
CA TRP A 361 -23.19 16.28 -14.80
C TRP A 361 -23.02 16.92 -16.19
N ALA A 362 -21.92 17.66 -16.40
CA ALA A 362 -21.58 18.23 -17.71
C ALA A 362 -21.35 17.15 -18.78
N GLN A 363 -20.73 16.03 -18.41
CA GLN A 363 -20.53 14.87 -19.28
C GLN A 363 -21.87 14.22 -19.67
N LEU A 364 -22.78 14.04 -18.71
CA LEU A 364 -24.12 13.49 -18.97
C LEU A 364 -24.93 14.37 -19.95
N ILE A 365 -24.90 15.70 -19.75
CA ILE A 365 -25.55 16.67 -20.66
C ILE A 365 -24.98 16.56 -22.07
N GLY A 366 -23.65 16.52 -22.19
CA GLY A 366 -22.97 16.37 -23.48
C GLY A 366 -23.33 15.05 -24.18
N ALA A 367 -23.38 13.95 -23.43
CA ALA A 367 -23.69 12.63 -23.97
C ALA A 367 -25.12 12.55 -24.51
N TYR A 368 -26.11 13.10 -23.79
CA TYR A 368 -27.48 13.21 -24.31
C TYR A 368 -27.58 14.12 -25.53
N GLY A 369 -26.76 15.19 -25.61
CA GLY A 369 -26.65 16.04 -26.79
C GLY A 369 -26.17 15.27 -28.04
N VAL A 370 -25.09 14.49 -27.90
CA VAL A 370 -24.54 13.66 -28.99
C VAL A 370 -25.54 12.60 -29.46
N LEU A 371 -26.31 12.01 -28.54
CA LEU A 371 -27.36 11.04 -28.85
C LEU A 371 -28.62 11.67 -29.48
N GLY A 372 -28.69 13.01 -29.58
CA GLY A 372 -29.87 13.75 -30.06
C GLY A 372 -31.03 13.77 -29.06
N GLN A 373 -30.82 13.32 -27.82
CA GLN A 373 -31.81 13.27 -26.74
C GLN A 373 -31.91 14.62 -26.02
N THR A 374 -32.20 15.68 -26.77
CA THR A 374 -32.18 17.08 -26.32
C THR A 374 -33.16 17.39 -25.18
N GLU A 375 -34.30 16.71 -25.12
CA GLU A 375 -35.26 16.84 -24.01
C GLU A 375 -34.65 16.35 -22.69
N ARG A 376 -33.95 15.21 -22.72
CA ARG A 376 -33.25 14.67 -21.54
C ARG A 376 -32.07 15.56 -21.14
N ALA A 377 -31.27 16.01 -22.12
CA ALA A 377 -30.18 16.94 -21.85
C ALA A 377 -30.68 18.23 -21.17
N THR A 378 -31.83 18.75 -21.60
CA THR A 378 -32.48 19.94 -20.99
C THR A 378 -32.91 19.67 -19.56
N ALA A 379 -33.52 18.51 -19.30
CA ALA A 379 -33.94 18.13 -17.95
C ALA A 379 -32.75 17.99 -16.98
N ILE A 380 -31.69 17.30 -17.41
CA ILE A 380 -30.46 17.15 -16.61
C ILE A 380 -29.77 18.48 -16.39
N PHE A 381 -29.76 19.38 -17.38
CA PHE A 381 -29.22 20.72 -17.23
C PHE A 381 -29.96 21.52 -16.15
N ALA A 382 -31.30 21.50 -16.15
CA ALA A 382 -32.10 22.18 -15.13
C ALA A 382 -31.88 21.61 -13.71
N GLU A 383 -31.77 20.28 -13.60
CA GLU A 383 -31.48 19.62 -12.33
C GLU A 383 -30.08 19.99 -11.82
N ALA A 384 -29.07 19.97 -12.70
CA ALA A 384 -27.71 20.37 -12.37
C ALA A 384 -27.65 21.83 -11.90
N GLN A 385 -28.35 22.75 -12.57
CA GLN A 385 -28.41 24.17 -12.14
C GLN A 385 -28.94 24.32 -10.71
N THR A 386 -29.95 23.55 -10.35
CA THR A 386 -30.52 23.55 -8.99
C THR A 386 -29.54 22.95 -7.98
N ARG A 387 -28.86 21.86 -8.34
CA ARG A 387 -27.94 21.15 -7.45
C ARG A 387 -26.65 21.90 -7.15
N PHE A 388 -26.16 22.69 -8.11
CA PHE A 388 -24.92 23.46 -8.01
C PHE A 388 -25.17 24.95 -7.75
N GLU A 389 -26.35 25.32 -7.24
CA GLU A 389 -26.67 26.71 -6.88
C GLU A 389 -25.61 27.29 -5.91
N GLY A 390 -25.17 28.53 -6.20
CA GLY A 390 -24.14 29.22 -5.43
C GLY A 390 -22.68 28.81 -5.75
N ARG A 391 -22.45 27.84 -6.64
CA ARG A 391 -21.11 27.42 -7.08
C ARG A 391 -20.84 27.87 -8.51
N GLU A 392 -20.33 29.10 -8.67
CA GLU A 392 -20.22 29.72 -10.00
C GLU A 392 -19.29 29.00 -10.98
N ALA A 393 -18.17 28.43 -10.50
CA ALA A 393 -17.25 27.67 -11.35
C ALA A 393 -17.90 26.39 -11.90
N ASP A 394 -18.57 25.63 -11.03
CA ASP A 394 -19.32 24.41 -11.37
C ASP A 394 -20.43 24.72 -12.38
N LEU A 395 -21.19 25.81 -12.16
CA LEU A 395 -22.25 26.25 -13.06
C LEU A 395 -21.72 26.71 -14.43
N ALA A 396 -20.52 27.28 -14.51
CA ALA A 396 -19.88 27.65 -15.78
C ALA A 396 -19.55 26.41 -16.62
N LEU A 397 -19.03 25.34 -15.99
CA LEU A 397 -18.78 24.05 -16.64
C LEU A 397 -20.08 23.43 -17.19
N ILE A 398 -21.13 23.40 -16.37
CA ILE A 398 -22.43 22.85 -16.73
C ILE A 398 -23.07 23.63 -17.89
N ARG A 399 -23.00 24.98 -17.87
CA ARG A 399 -23.47 25.82 -18.99
C ARG A 399 -22.70 25.57 -20.28
N ALA A 400 -21.38 25.49 -20.21
CA ALA A 400 -20.57 25.20 -21.40
C ALA A 400 -20.91 23.85 -22.04
N ALA A 401 -21.25 22.83 -21.23
CA ALA A 401 -21.76 21.56 -21.75
C ALA A 401 -23.15 21.68 -22.38
N ALA A 402 -24.07 22.43 -21.76
CA ALA A 402 -25.40 22.69 -22.31
C ALA A 402 -25.36 23.49 -23.63
N ASP A 403 -24.45 24.45 -23.75
CA ASP A 403 -24.19 25.21 -24.98
C ASP A 403 -23.75 24.27 -26.11
N ARG A 404 -22.77 23.40 -25.83
CA ARG A 404 -22.29 22.39 -26.80
C ARG A 404 -23.39 21.41 -27.22
N ALA A 405 -24.28 21.05 -26.30
CA ALA A 405 -25.41 20.17 -26.57
C ALA A 405 -26.60 20.90 -27.23
N GLY A 406 -26.55 22.22 -27.42
CA GLY A 406 -27.63 23.01 -28.01
C GLY A 406 -28.88 23.17 -27.14
N VAL A 407 -28.73 23.01 -25.82
CA VAL A 407 -29.85 23.04 -24.85
C VAL A 407 -29.78 24.19 -23.84
N ALA A 408 -28.70 24.99 -23.88
CA ALA A 408 -28.66 26.25 -23.16
C ALA A 408 -29.64 27.24 -23.80
N ARG A 409 -30.72 27.58 -23.09
CA ARG A 409 -31.69 28.61 -23.49
C ARG A 409 -31.82 29.67 -22.43
#